data_AF-A0A2T2W5I5-F1
#
_entry.id   AF-A0A2T2W5I5-F1
#
_cell.length_a   1.000
_cell.length_b   1.000
_cell.length_c   1.000
_cell.angle_alpha   90.00
_cell.angle_beta   90.00
_cell.angle_gamma   90.00
#
_symmetry.space_group_name_H-M   'P 1'
#
loop_
_entity.id
_entity.type
_entity.pdbx_description
1 polymer ?
#
loop_
_entity_poly.entity_id
_entity_poly.type
_entity_poly.pdbx_seq_one_letter_code
_entity_poly.pdbx_strand_id
1 'polypeptide(L)'
;MELFTIGHSNHSFETFLGLLKRHGVTAIADVRSFPFSRRFPQFNQGELKAALAFQNIVYVFLGKHLGARPYDEDCYDQGKAKYELIANTVFFSEGLHRLLSGAKKHRVAIMCAERDPIICHRAVLICQHLRSFDIVIQHILKDGSLESHDHLEERLLKLHGLKSGMLSQDKLSSLESNQLQIFDRRLDYDKSDIELSANRNRIDLAFNHAAFHQLKLFDEDLKIHENLIQEGNSLEAFDENQMIEMAYKIQGDQIAYVDKRKLLDESEERFNAR
;
A
#
# COMPACT_ATOMS: atom_id res chain seq x y z
N MET A 1 17.02 -7.30 3.71
CA MET A 1 17.10 -5.83 3.94
C MET A 1 16.09 -5.44 5.02
N GLU A 2 16.24 -4.34 5.78
CA GLU A 2 15.29 -3.97 6.86
C GLU A 2 14.67 -2.58 6.61
N LEU A 3 13.37 -2.44 6.85
CA LEU A 3 12.61 -1.22 6.70
C LEU A 3 11.74 -0.96 7.94
N PHE A 4 11.68 0.29 8.38
CA PHE A 4 10.87 0.71 9.51
C PHE A 4 9.57 1.39 9.06
N THR A 5 8.58 1.40 9.93
CA THR A 5 7.46 2.35 9.81
C THR A 5 7.28 3.13 11.10
N ILE A 6 6.76 4.35 11.02
CA ILE A 6 6.48 5.17 12.20
C ILE A 6 5.27 6.08 11.96
N GLY A 7 4.48 6.27 13.01
CA GLY A 7 3.42 7.27 13.05
C GLY A 7 3.84 8.47 13.89
N HIS A 8 3.75 9.70 13.37
CA HIS A 8 4.08 10.87 14.19
C HIS A 8 3.05 11.11 15.30
N SER A 9 1.80 10.66 15.13
CA SER A 9 0.71 10.78 16.11
C SER A 9 0.65 12.19 16.70
N ASN A 10 0.65 12.28 18.03
CA ASN A 10 0.70 13.52 18.80
C ASN A 10 2.05 13.70 19.52
N HIS A 11 3.13 13.13 19.00
CA HIS A 11 4.46 13.28 19.60
C HIS A 11 4.96 14.74 19.53
N SER A 12 5.78 15.13 20.50
CA SER A 12 6.68 16.26 20.28
C SER A 12 7.74 15.87 19.24
N PHE A 13 8.41 16.86 18.63
CA PHE A 13 9.49 16.56 17.70
C PHE A 13 10.64 15.82 18.39
N GLU A 14 10.96 16.17 19.63
CA GLU A 14 12.03 15.55 20.43
C GLU A 14 11.73 14.07 20.70
N THR A 15 10.47 13.76 21.07
CA THR A 15 10.06 12.38 21.29
C THR A 15 10.16 11.58 19.99
N PHE A 16 9.63 12.13 18.89
CA PHE A 16 9.70 11.48 17.57
C PHE A 16 11.14 11.25 17.13
N LEU A 17 12.02 12.24 17.27
CA LEU A 17 13.45 12.13 16.98
C LEU A 17 14.13 11.07 17.86
N GLY A 18 13.77 10.98 19.14
CA GLY A 18 14.26 9.95 20.05
C GLY A 18 13.90 8.55 19.57
N LEU A 19 12.67 8.35 19.07
CA LEU A 19 12.24 7.08 18.48
C LEU A 19 13.04 6.73 17.22
N LEU A 20 13.27 7.71 16.34
CA LEU A 20 14.09 7.50 15.13
C LEU A 20 15.53 7.11 15.49
N LYS A 21 16.15 7.85 16.41
CA LYS A 21 17.53 7.62 16.84
C LYS A 21 17.70 6.27 17.54
N ARG A 22 16.74 5.88 18.39
CA ARG A 22 16.74 4.58 19.07
C ARG A 22 16.89 3.42 18.08
N HIS A 23 16.23 3.54 16.93
CA HIS A 23 16.23 2.52 15.89
C HIS A 23 17.20 2.83 14.74
N GLY A 24 18.11 3.79 14.92
CA GLY A 24 19.14 4.14 13.94
C GLY A 24 18.61 4.65 12.59
N VAL A 25 17.36 5.15 12.53
CA VAL A 25 16.75 5.62 11.28
C VAL A 25 17.54 6.81 10.73
N THR A 26 18.00 6.69 9.49
CA THR A 26 18.78 7.72 8.79
C THR A 26 17.98 8.43 7.69
N ALA A 27 16.80 7.92 7.34
CA ALA A 27 15.93 8.55 6.36
C ALA A 27 14.45 8.36 6.67
N ILE A 28 13.65 9.39 6.39
CA ILE A 28 12.19 9.40 6.48
C ILE A 28 11.61 9.42 5.07
N ALA A 29 10.77 8.43 4.78
CA ALA A 29 9.90 8.42 3.62
C ALA A 29 8.50 8.87 4.05
N ASP A 30 8.17 10.15 3.84
CA ASP A 30 6.87 10.71 4.20
C ASP A 30 5.83 10.40 3.14
N VAL A 31 4.88 9.52 3.49
CA VAL A 31 3.86 8.98 2.58
C VAL A 31 2.49 9.64 2.78
N ARG A 32 2.40 10.70 3.59
CA ARG A 32 1.15 11.47 3.73
C ARG A 32 0.87 12.20 2.42
N SER A 33 -0.33 12.06 1.85
CA SER A 33 -0.69 12.78 0.62
C SER A 33 -0.59 14.30 0.78
N PHE A 34 -0.98 14.82 1.94
CA PHE A 34 -0.94 16.23 2.29
C PHE A 34 -0.24 16.40 3.65
N PRO A 35 1.09 16.59 3.67
CA PRO A 35 1.90 16.70 4.90
C PRO A 35 1.78 18.07 5.56
N PHE A 36 0.55 18.47 5.92
CA PHE A 36 0.23 19.73 6.58
C PHE A 36 -0.78 19.51 7.72
N SER A 37 -0.54 20.14 8.87
CA SER A 37 -1.41 20.10 10.04
C SER A 37 -1.32 21.39 10.84
N ARG A 38 -2.47 22.04 11.09
CA ARG A 38 -2.55 23.17 12.02
C ARG A 38 -2.32 22.76 13.47
N ARG A 39 -2.67 21.52 13.83
CA ARG A 39 -2.57 21.01 15.21
C ARG A 39 -1.16 20.55 15.55
N PHE A 40 -0.43 20.03 14.57
CA PHE A 40 0.93 19.53 14.74
C PHE A 40 1.88 20.16 13.71
N PRO A 41 2.08 21.49 13.76
CA PRO A 41 2.86 22.22 12.76
C PRO A 41 4.33 21.77 12.69
N GLN A 42 4.88 21.19 13.75
CA GLN A 42 6.23 20.61 13.74
C GLN A 42 6.39 19.44 12.75
N PHE A 43 5.29 18.82 12.33
CA PHE A 43 5.27 17.76 11.32
C PHE A 43 4.81 18.25 9.95
N ASN A 44 4.64 19.56 9.74
CA ASN A 44 4.51 20.11 8.40
C ASN A 44 5.77 19.81 7.60
N GLN A 45 5.63 19.59 6.30
CA GLN A 45 6.73 19.14 5.46
C GLN A 45 7.99 20.02 5.54
N GLY A 46 7.85 21.35 5.50
CA GLY A 46 9.00 22.26 5.51
C GLY A 46 9.77 22.20 6.84
N GLU A 47 9.01 22.29 7.93
CA GLU A 47 9.47 22.31 9.31
C GLU A 47 10.11 20.99 9.69
N LEU A 48 9.45 19.87 9.36
CA LEU A 48 9.98 18.53 9.59
C LEU A 48 11.26 18.28 8.79
N LYS A 49 11.27 18.63 7.50
CA LYS A 49 12.45 18.47 6.64
C LYS A 49 13.64 19.24 7.18
N ALA A 50 13.44 20.51 7.57
CA ALA A 50 14.49 21.33 8.16
C ALA A 50 15.01 20.74 9.48
N ALA A 51 14.10 20.38 10.38
CA ALA A 51 14.45 19.83 11.68
C ALA A 51 15.22 18.49 11.59
N LEU A 52 14.83 17.61 10.66
CA LEU A 52 15.54 16.35 10.39
C LEU A 52 16.91 16.57 9.76
N ALA A 53 17.06 17.57 8.88
CA ALA A 53 18.34 17.89 8.25
C ALA A 53 19.40 18.29 9.29
N PHE A 54 19.03 19.07 10.32
CA PHE A 54 19.92 19.37 11.46
C PHE A 54 20.38 18.14 12.25
N GLN A 55 19.69 17.02 12.10
CA GLN A 55 20.00 15.75 12.76
C GLN A 55 20.64 14.74 11.81
N ASN A 56 21.01 15.15 10.59
CA ASN A 56 21.53 14.28 9.52
C ASN A 56 20.58 13.14 9.13
N ILE A 57 19.27 13.36 9.27
CA ILE A 57 18.24 12.42 8.81
C ILE A 57 17.68 12.95 7.49
N VAL A 58 17.81 12.15 6.43
CA VAL A 58 17.30 12.50 5.10
C VAL A 58 15.77 12.50 5.12
N TYR A 59 15.14 13.50 4.51
CA TYR A 59 13.70 13.53 4.31
C TYR A 59 13.36 13.40 2.83
N VAL A 60 12.53 12.42 2.49
CA VAL A 60 12.01 12.19 1.15
C VAL A 60 10.50 12.20 1.19
N PHE A 61 9.90 13.03 0.34
CA PHE A 61 8.46 13.06 0.17
C PHE A 61 8.03 12.05 -0.89
N LEU A 62 7.21 11.08 -0.49
CA LEU A 62 6.61 10.06 -1.37
C LEU A 62 5.08 10.09 -1.36
N GLY A 63 4.44 11.07 -0.71
CA GLY A 63 2.98 11.17 -0.63
C GLY A 63 2.25 11.27 -1.98
N LYS A 64 2.92 11.72 -3.05
CA LYS A 64 2.36 11.69 -4.41
C LYS A 64 2.27 10.28 -5.01
N HIS A 65 3.16 9.37 -4.59
CA HIS A 65 3.31 8.03 -5.16
C HIS A 65 2.66 6.98 -4.26
N LEU A 66 2.83 7.13 -2.95
CA LEU A 66 2.45 6.15 -1.93
C LEU A 66 1.39 6.70 -0.95
N GLY A 67 0.75 7.82 -1.27
CA GLY A 67 -0.32 8.39 -0.45
C GLY A 67 -1.69 7.77 -0.73
N ALA A 68 -2.50 7.60 0.31
CA ALA A 68 -3.86 7.05 0.21
C ALA A 68 -4.93 8.05 -0.27
N ARG A 69 -4.51 9.15 -0.90
CA ARG A 69 -5.38 10.19 -1.49
C ARG A 69 -4.75 10.62 -2.80
N PRO A 70 -4.74 9.76 -3.82
CA PRO A 70 -4.17 10.10 -5.12
C PRO A 70 -4.99 11.23 -5.77
N TYR A 71 -4.35 11.93 -6.70
CA TYR A 71 -5.04 12.89 -7.57
C TYR A 71 -5.85 12.22 -8.67
N ASP A 72 -5.50 10.97 -9.00
CA ASP A 72 -6.18 10.18 -10.00
C ASP A 72 -7.58 9.77 -9.50
N GLU A 73 -8.60 10.22 -10.23
CA GLU A 73 -10.00 10.01 -9.88
C GLU A 73 -10.44 8.56 -10.14
N ASP A 74 -9.74 7.83 -11.01
CA ASP A 74 -10.00 6.43 -11.29
C ASP A 74 -9.63 5.53 -10.09
N CYS A 75 -8.92 6.09 -9.11
CA CYS A 75 -8.65 5.41 -7.83
C CYS A 75 -9.80 5.49 -6.82
N TYR A 76 -10.94 6.10 -7.19
CA TYR A 76 -12.08 6.29 -6.31
C TYR A 76 -13.32 5.56 -6.84
N ASP A 77 -14.10 5.03 -5.91
CA ASP A 77 -15.41 4.45 -6.15
C ASP A 77 -16.41 5.16 -5.22
N GLN A 78 -17.40 5.84 -5.80
CA GLN A 78 -18.38 6.67 -5.07
C GLN A 78 -17.71 7.65 -4.08
N GLY A 79 -16.63 8.31 -4.53
CA GLY A 79 -15.87 9.28 -3.72
C GLY A 79 -15.00 8.64 -2.62
N LYS A 80 -14.96 7.32 -2.50
CA LYS A 80 -14.11 6.59 -1.56
C LYS A 80 -12.89 6.02 -2.29
N ALA A 81 -11.70 6.30 -1.78
CA ALA A 81 -10.47 5.76 -2.34
C ALA A 81 -10.47 4.22 -2.24
N LYS A 82 -10.02 3.54 -3.29
CA LYS A 82 -9.87 2.08 -3.34
C LYS A 82 -8.41 1.72 -3.42
N TYR A 83 -7.92 1.05 -2.38
CA TYR A 83 -6.49 0.74 -2.25
C TYR A 83 -6.00 -0.20 -3.36
N GLU A 84 -6.85 -1.09 -3.86
CA GLU A 84 -6.51 -1.96 -4.99
C GLU A 84 -6.28 -1.14 -6.27
N LEU A 85 -7.12 -0.12 -6.51
CA LEU A 85 -6.97 0.77 -7.67
C LEU A 85 -5.70 1.62 -7.54
N ILE A 86 -5.41 2.15 -6.35
CA ILE A 86 -4.16 2.88 -6.07
C ILE A 86 -2.94 1.99 -6.34
N ALA A 87 -2.96 0.76 -5.82
CA ALA A 87 -1.84 -0.18 -5.94
C ALA A 87 -1.55 -0.57 -7.39
N ASN A 88 -2.56 -0.54 -8.27
CA ASN A 88 -2.43 -0.83 -9.69
C ASN A 88 -1.87 0.35 -10.52
N THR A 89 -1.68 1.53 -9.92
CA THR A 89 -1.12 2.68 -10.64
C THR A 89 0.39 2.55 -10.87
N VAL A 90 0.87 3.08 -11.99
CA VAL A 90 2.31 3.18 -12.27
C VAL A 90 3.03 4.00 -11.20
N PHE A 91 2.42 5.10 -10.72
CA PHE A 91 2.97 5.94 -9.66
C PHE A 91 3.22 5.16 -8.37
N PHE A 92 2.34 4.24 -8.00
CA PHE A 92 2.52 3.41 -6.82
C PHE A 92 3.73 2.49 -6.97
N SER A 93 3.82 1.78 -8.10
CA SER A 93 4.98 0.94 -8.42
C SER A 93 6.29 1.73 -8.40
N GLU A 94 6.34 2.91 -9.02
CA GLU A 94 7.50 3.81 -8.96
C GLU A 94 7.85 4.20 -7.52
N GLY A 95 6.83 4.47 -6.70
CA GLY A 95 6.98 4.77 -5.28
C GLY A 95 7.68 3.64 -4.52
N LEU A 96 7.25 2.39 -4.73
CA LEU A 96 7.87 1.22 -4.12
C LEU A 96 9.32 1.05 -4.56
N HIS A 97 9.61 1.18 -5.86
CA HIS A 97 10.98 1.09 -6.38
C HIS A 97 11.90 2.17 -5.80
N ARG A 98 11.41 3.42 -5.67
CA ARG A 98 12.15 4.52 -5.05
C ARG A 98 12.42 4.25 -3.58
N LEU A 99 11.42 3.72 -2.86
CA LEU A 99 11.55 3.35 -1.45
C LEU A 99 12.60 2.25 -1.26
N LEU A 100 12.51 1.16 -2.02
CA LEU A 100 13.45 0.03 -1.99
C LEU A 100 14.87 0.47 -2.37
N SER A 101 15.02 1.33 -3.38
CA SER A 101 16.31 1.90 -3.76
C SER A 101 16.92 2.77 -2.66
N GLY A 102 16.09 3.53 -1.93
CA GLY A 102 16.51 4.30 -0.76
C GLY A 102 16.95 3.39 0.40
N ALA A 103 16.21 2.30 0.65
CA ALA A 103 16.50 1.34 1.71
C ALA A 103 17.84 0.60 1.52
N LYS A 104 18.36 0.51 0.28
CA LYS A 104 19.72 0.00 0.02
C LYS A 104 20.84 0.91 0.55
N LYS A 105 20.56 2.19 0.79
CA LYS A 105 21.54 3.22 1.19
C LYS A 105 21.31 3.78 2.58
N HIS A 106 20.09 3.63 3.10
CA HIS A 106 19.64 4.25 4.34
C HIS A 106 18.81 3.27 5.15
N ARG A 107 18.82 3.45 6.47
CA ARG A 107 17.84 2.82 7.35
C ARG A 107 16.57 3.67 7.31
N VAL A 108 15.64 3.28 6.44
CA VAL A 108 14.44 4.08 6.11
C VAL A 108 13.30 3.77 7.06
N ALA A 109 12.59 4.81 7.52
CA ALA A 109 11.26 4.67 8.11
C ALA A 109 10.18 5.29 7.21
N ILE A 110 9.17 4.51 6.83
CA ILE A 110 7.93 4.99 6.20
C ILE A 110 7.11 5.72 7.26
N MET A 111 6.80 6.99 7.03
CA MET A 111 6.17 7.85 8.02
C MET A 111 4.76 8.29 7.61
N CYS A 112 3.81 8.16 8.53
CA CYS A 112 2.46 8.73 8.41
C CYS A 112 1.98 9.39 9.72
N ALA A 113 0.71 9.79 9.79
CA ALA A 113 0.13 10.50 10.92
C ALA A 113 -0.43 9.56 12.01
N GLU A 114 -1.06 8.47 11.62
CA GLU A 114 -1.77 7.56 12.51
C GLU A 114 -0.81 6.90 13.50
N ARG A 115 -1.26 6.69 14.73
CA ARG A 115 -0.44 6.04 15.76
C ARG A 115 -0.16 4.58 15.41
N ASP A 116 -1.23 3.80 15.30
CA ASP A 116 -1.16 2.36 15.07
C ASP A 116 -1.06 2.09 13.57
N PRO A 117 -0.09 1.27 13.11
CA PRO A 117 0.04 0.90 11.70
C PRO A 117 -1.19 0.18 11.15
N ILE A 118 -1.95 -0.59 11.96
CA ILE A 118 -3.08 -1.38 11.48
C ILE A 118 -4.23 -0.53 10.92
N ILE A 119 -4.33 0.74 11.36
CA ILE A 119 -5.34 1.70 10.88
C ILE A 119 -4.77 2.70 9.88
N CYS A 120 -3.61 2.41 9.30
CA CYS A 120 -2.86 3.34 8.48
C CYS A 120 -2.53 2.73 7.11
N HIS A 121 -2.63 3.53 6.06
CA HIS A 121 -2.24 3.11 4.72
C HIS A 121 -0.76 2.72 4.64
N ARG A 122 0.09 3.24 5.53
CA ARG A 122 1.50 2.85 5.56
C ARG A 122 1.70 1.34 5.72
N ALA A 123 0.80 0.66 6.43
CA ALA A 123 0.83 -0.80 6.53
C ALA A 123 -0.15 -1.46 5.56
N VAL A 124 -1.41 -1.00 5.59
CA VAL A 124 -2.54 -1.63 4.88
C VAL A 124 -2.47 -1.48 3.37
N LEU A 125 -1.79 -0.45 2.86
CA LEU A 125 -1.53 -0.28 1.43
C LEU A 125 -0.06 -0.60 1.13
N ILE A 126 0.88 0.10 1.78
CA ILE A 126 2.28 0.05 1.34
C ILE A 126 2.98 -1.25 1.78
N CYS A 127 2.97 -1.59 3.07
CA CYS A 127 3.72 -2.75 3.56
C CYS A 127 3.16 -4.08 3.04
N GLN A 128 1.84 -4.19 2.86
CA GLN A 128 1.24 -5.35 2.19
C GLN A 128 1.87 -5.61 0.81
N HIS A 129 2.07 -4.57 0.00
CA HIS A 129 2.68 -4.71 -1.33
C HIS A 129 4.20 -4.83 -1.30
N LEU A 130 4.80 -4.72 -0.11
CA LEU A 130 6.21 -5.02 0.11
C LEU A 130 6.45 -6.48 0.54
N ARG A 131 5.40 -7.25 0.86
CA ARG A 131 5.49 -8.68 1.25
C ARG A 131 6.18 -9.56 0.21
N SER A 132 6.02 -9.23 -1.08
CA SER A 132 6.63 -9.98 -2.19
C SER A 132 8.13 -9.73 -2.35
N PHE A 133 8.72 -8.84 -1.56
CA PHE A 133 10.15 -8.53 -1.57
C PHE A 133 10.83 -9.15 -0.35
N ASP A 134 12.09 -9.55 -0.48
CA ASP A 134 12.92 -10.06 0.62
C ASP A 134 13.36 -8.93 1.59
N ILE A 135 12.39 -8.39 2.33
CA ILE A 135 12.58 -7.31 3.29
C ILE A 135 11.91 -7.62 4.62
N VAL A 136 12.61 -7.31 5.70
CA VAL A 136 12.08 -7.35 7.06
C VAL A 136 11.46 -5.99 7.36
N ILE A 137 10.17 -5.98 7.71
CA ILE A 137 9.45 -4.75 8.07
C ILE A 137 9.21 -4.74 9.58
N GLN A 138 9.59 -3.64 10.22
CA GLN A 138 9.41 -3.40 11.66
C GLN A 138 8.61 -2.11 11.89
N HIS A 139 7.53 -2.21 12.66
CA HIS A 139 6.68 -1.08 13.02
C HIS A 139 7.15 -0.49 14.35
N ILE A 140 7.66 0.75 14.33
CA ILE A 140 7.98 1.51 15.53
C ILE A 140 6.67 1.97 16.18
N LEU A 141 6.33 1.37 17.32
CA LEU A 141 5.14 1.70 18.08
C LEU A 141 5.34 2.99 18.90
N LYS A 142 4.25 3.51 19.47
CA LYS A 142 4.23 4.80 20.19
C LYS A 142 5.23 4.88 21.35
N ASP A 143 5.49 3.76 22.03
CA ASP A 143 6.43 3.63 23.14
C ASP A 143 7.88 3.35 22.68
N GLY A 144 8.07 3.17 21.38
CA GLY A 144 9.33 2.83 20.74
C GLY A 144 9.68 1.35 20.75
N SER A 145 8.78 0.47 21.16
CA SER A 145 8.89 -0.96 20.88
C SER A 145 8.72 -1.23 19.38
N LEU A 146 9.17 -2.41 18.93
CA LEU A 146 9.00 -2.86 17.55
C LEU A 146 7.95 -3.97 17.51
N GLU A 147 7.10 -3.91 16.49
CA GLU A 147 6.19 -4.98 16.09
C GLU A 147 6.60 -5.43 14.69
N SER A 148 6.82 -6.74 14.49
CA SER A 148 7.11 -7.26 13.14
C SER A 148 5.87 -7.22 12.26
N HIS A 149 6.06 -7.24 10.95
CA HIS A 149 4.93 -7.26 10.01
C HIS A 149 4.03 -8.48 10.20
N ASP A 150 4.62 -9.66 10.44
CA ASP A 150 3.88 -10.89 10.71
C ASP A 150 2.97 -10.75 11.95
N HIS A 151 3.46 -10.13 13.04
CA HIS A 151 2.64 -9.88 14.23
C HIS A 151 1.50 -8.88 13.94
N LEU A 152 1.74 -7.90 13.07
CA LEU A 152 0.70 -6.99 12.59
C LEU A 152 -0.37 -7.76 11.78
N GLU A 153 0.03 -8.68 10.91
CA GLU A 153 -0.88 -9.53 10.12
C GLU A 153 -1.69 -10.46 11.03
N GLU A 154 -1.07 -11.09 12.04
CA GLU A 154 -1.80 -11.88 13.03
C GLU A 154 -2.87 -11.05 13.75
N ARG A 155 -2.54 -9.81 14.13
CA ARG A 155 -3.50 -8.89 14.74
C ARG A 155 -4.60 -8.49 13.77
N LEU A 156 -4.27 -8.32 12.49
CA LEU A 156 -5.21 -7.98 11.43
C LEU A 156 -6.22 -9.12 11.20
N LEU A 157 -5.76 -10.36 11.16
CA LEU A 157 -6.62 -11.54 11.11
C LEU A 157 -7.54 -11.62 12.33
N LYS A 158 -6.98 -11.46 13.55
CA LYS A 158 -7.74 -11.43 14.81
C LYS A 158 -8.79 -10.32 14.81
N LEU A 159 -8.45 -9.12 14.33
CA LEU A 159 -9.34 -7.95 14.26
C LEU A 159 -10.58 -8.24 13.41
N HIS A 160 -10.44 -9.01 12.33
CA HIS A 160 -11.54 -9.36 11.43
C HIS A 160 -12.16 -10.73 11.70
N GLY A 161 -11.79 -11.39 12.81
CA GLY A 161 -12.31 -12.70 13.18
C GLY A 161 -11.93 -13.82 12.19
N LEU A 162 -10.88 -13.60 11.41
CA LEU A 162 -10.35 -14.55 10.45
C LEU A 162 -9.40 -15.49 11.21
N LYS A 163 -9.79 -16.75 11.35
CA LYS A 163 -8.98 -17.80 11.98
C LYS A 163 -8.58 -18.81 10.92
N SER A 164 -7.32 -19.22 10.94
CA SER A 164 -6.90 -20.44 10.25
C SER A 164 -7.75 -21.60 10.79
N GLY A 165 -8.58 -22.21 9.92
CA GLY A 165 -9.45 -23.35 10.25
C GLY A 165 -10.94 -23.10 10.53
N MET A 166 -11.51 -21.90 10.36
CA MET A 166 -12.96 -21.66 10.54
C MET A 166 -13.55 -20.66 9.53
N LEU A 167 -13.93 -21.14 8.34
CA LEU A 167 -14.89 -20.46 7.47
C LEU A 167 -15.98 -21.47 7.07
N SER A 168 -17.22 -21.22 7.49
CA SER A 168 -18.38 -22.05 7.15
C SER A 168 -18.96 -21.66 5.77
N GLN A 169 -19.55 -22.66 5.10
CA GLN A 169 -20.08 -22.64 3.73
C GLN A 169 -20.97 -21.44 3.38
N ASP A 170 -21.65 -20.85 4.36
CA ASP A 170 -22.62 -19.77 4.14
C ASP A 170 -21.99 -18.44 3.66
N LYS A 171 -20.69 -18.22 3.91
CA LYS A 171 -19.96 -17.04 3.39
C LYS A 171 -19.35 -17.27 2.00
N LEU A 172 -19.11 -18.52 1.59
CA LEU A 172 -18.49 -18.85 0.29
C LEU A 172 -19.43 -18.55 -0.89
N SER A 173 -20.73 -18.87 -0.76
CA SER A 173 -21.72 -18.69 -1.84
C SER A 173 -22.00 -17.24 -2.21
N SER A 174 -21.75 -16.29 -1.30
CA SER A 174 -21.85 -14.84 -1.59
C SER A 174 -20.58 -14.24 -2.19
N LEU A 175 -19.47 -15.00 -2.23
CA LEU A 175 -18.14 -14.53 -2.65
C LEU A 175 -17.67 -15.14 -3.97
N GLU A 176 -18.07 -16.36 -4.32
CA GLU A 176 -17.74 -17.00 -5.60
C GLU A 176 -18.28 -16.22 -6.82
N SER A 177 -19.42 -15.53 -6.66
CA SER A 177 -19.97 -14.66 -7.71
C SER A 177 -19.09 -13.44 -8.04
N ASN A 178 -18.16 -13.05 -7.14
CA ASN A 178 -17.31 -11.86 -7.30
C ASN A 178 -15.87 -12.16 -7.73
N GLN A 179 -15.36 -13.39 -7.57
CA GLN A 179 -13.97 -13.72 -7.90
C GLN A 179 -13.74 -14.06 -9.38
N LEU A 180 -14.72 -14.65 -10.07
CA LEU A 180 -14.60 -15.02 -11.49
C LEU A 180 -14.54 -13.81 -12.45
N GLN A 181 -14.93 -12.60 -12.02
CA GLN A 181 -14.80 -11.39 -12.86
C GLN A 181 -13.44 -10.68 -12.73
N ILE A 182 -12.64 -11.02 -11.72
CA ILE A 182 -11.36 -10.33 -11.44
C ILE A 182 -10.18 -11.02 -12.13
N PHE A 183 -10.24 -12.34 -12.33
CA PHE A 183 -9.18 -13.08 -13.01
C PHE A 183 -9.22 -12.95 -14.54
N ASP A 184 -10.41 -12.87 -15.15
CA ASP A 184 -10.55 -12.80 -16.62
C ASP A 184 -10.16 -11.43 -17.21
N ARG A 185 -10.15 -10.35 -16.42
CA ARG A 185 -9.70 -9.03 -16.92
C ARG A 185 -8.20 -8.87 -17.07
N ARG A 186 -7.41 -9.87 -16.67
CA ARG A 186 -5.94 -9.84 -16.79
C ARG A 186 -5.43 -10.20 -18.19
N LEU A 187 -6.29 -10.62 -19.13
CA LEU A 187 -5.88 -11.09 -20.45
C LEU A 187 -6.47 -10.35 -21.67
N ASP A 188 -7.35 -9.36 -21.50
CA ASP A 188 -7.88 -8.56 -22.62
C ASP A 188 -7.37 -7.11 -22.61
N TYR A 189 -6.04 -6.93 -22.66
CA TYR A 189 -5.46 -5.66 -23.12
C TYR A 189 -5.36 -5.72 -24.65
N ASP A 190 -6.34 -5.10 -25.30
CA ASP A 190 -6.50 -5.04 -26.75
C ASP A 190 -5.24 -4.47 -27.43
N LYS A 191 -4.85 -5.08 -28.54
CA LYS A 191 -3.62 -4.82 -29.29
C LYS A 191 -3.67 -3.56 -30.16
N SER A 192 -4.63 -2.66 -29.96
CA SER A 192 -4.89 -1.55 -30.89
C SER A 192 -4.37 -0.17 -30.46
N ASP A 193 -3.90 0.06 -29.22
CA ASP A 193 -3.62 1.44 -28.75
C ASP A 193 -2.13 1.80 -28.62
N ILE A 194 -1.22 1.02 -29.25
CA ILE A 194 0.23 1.30 -29.22
C ILE A 194 0.65 2.42 -30.20
N GLU A 195 -0.21 2.84 -31.13
CA GLU A 195 0.05 3.96 -32.02
C GLU A 195 -0.91 5.11 -31.72
N LEU A 196 -0.59 6.01 -30.77
CA LEU A 196 -0.99 7.44 -30.79
C LEU A 196 -0.68 8.17 -29.45
N SER A 197 0.60 8.26 -29.06
CA SER A 197 1.14 9.52 -28.47
C SER A 197 2.66 9.50 -28.40
N ALA A 198 3.31 9.14 -29.50
CA ALA A 198 4.68 9.54 -29.77
C ALA A 198 4.72 11.05 -30.07
N ASN A 199 4.68 11.91 -29.04
CA ASN A 199 5.22 13.27 -29.12
C ASN A 199 5.26 13.99 -27.77
N ARG A 200 6.39 13.86 -27.06
CA ARG A 200 7.10 14.97 -26.38
C ARG A 200 8.42 14.47 -25.76
N ASN A 201 9.51 14.99 -26.32
CA ASN A 201 10.88 15.08 -25.80
C ASN A 201 11.68 13.79 -25.52
N ARG A 202 12.67 13.60 -26.41
CA ARG A 202 13.77 12.62 -26.39
C ARG A 202 14.65 12.76 -25.15
N ILE A 203 14.38 12.03 -24.06
CA ILE A 203 15.43 11.57 -23.10
C ILE A 203 15.22 10.10 -22.65
N ASP A 204 14.04 9.47 -22.73
CA ASP A 204 13.78 8.21 -21.99
C ASP A 204 13.86 6.86 -22.76
N LEU A 205 14.68 6.75 -23.80
CA LEU A 205 14.77 5.50 -24.60
C LEU A 205 15.74 4.42 -24.06
N ALA A 206 16.35 4.62 -22.88
CA ALA A 206 17.26 3.63 -22.28
C ALA A 206 16.65 2.83 -21.10
N PHE A 207 15.51 3.27 -20.53
CA PHE A 207 14.93 2.63 -19.34
C PHE A 207 13.95 1.48 -19.65
N ASN A 208 13.33 1.47 -20.83
CA ASN A 208 12.28 0.50 -21.15
C ASN A 208 12.78 -0.89 -21.60
N HIS A 209 14.04 -1.02 -22.02
CA HIS A 209 14.56 -2.31 -22.49
C HIS A 209 15.01 -3.23 -21.33
N ALA A 210 15.35 -2.68 -20.17
CA ALA A 210 15.78 -3.46 -19.01
C ALA A 210 14.60 -4.12 -18.27
N ALA A 211 13.46 -3.42 -18.17
CA ALA A 211 12.27 -3.93 -17.49
C ALA A 211 11.62 -5.12 -18.25
N PHE A 212 11.66 -5.09 -19.59
CA PHE A 212 11.10 -6.17 -20.42
C PHE A 212 11.93 -7.45 -20.42
N HIS A 213 13.26 -7.33 -20.25
CA HIS A 213 14.15 -8.49 -20.28
C HIS A 213 14.22 -9.23 -18.94
N GLN A 214 13.81 -8.59 -17.85
CA GLN A 214 13.77 -9.20 -16.52
C GLN A 214 12.49 -10.04 -16.31
N LEU A 215 11.38 -9.68 -16.98
CA LEU A 215 10.13 -10.47 -16.96
C LEU A 215 10.26 -11.84 -17.66
N LYS A 216 11.05 -11.93 -18.75
CA LYS A 216 11.30 -13.22 -19.43
C LYS A 216 12.14 -14.21 -18.64
N LEU A 217 12.86 -13.76 -17.61
CA LEU A 217 13.65 -14.64 -16.73
C LEU A 217 12.82 -15.24 -15.58
N PHE A 218 11.56 -14.80 -15.39
CA PHE A 218 10.63 -15.38 -14.41
C PHE A 218 9.63 -16.39 -15.00
N ASP A 219 9.54 -16.49 -16.33
CA ASP A 219 8.62 -17.44 -17.01
C ASP A 219 9.13 -18.89 -17.03
N GLU A 220 10.43 -19.14 -16.81
CA GLU A 220 10.95 -20.52 -16.80
C GLU A 220 10.63 -21.28 -15.51
N ASP A 221 10.36 -20.59 -14.40
CA ASP A 221 10.00 -21.21 -13.10
C ASP A 221 8.48 -21.50 -12.96
N LEU A 222 7.64 -20.96 -13.85
CA LEU A 222 6.18 -21.19 -13.85
C LEU A 222 5.74 -22.52 -14.48
N LYS A 223 6.66 -23.30 -15.06
CA LYS A 223 6.35 -24.60 -15.70
C LYS A 223 6.23 -25.79 -14.75
N ILE A 224 6.32 -25.60 -13.43
CA ILE A 224 6.32 -26.72 -12.47
C ILE A 224 4.94 -27.10 -11.93
N HIS A 225 3.87 -26.34 -12.20
CA HIS A 225 2.53 -26.67 -11.67
C HIS A 225 1.44 -26.85 -12.74
N GLU A 226 1.69 -27.71 -13.74
CA GLU A 226 0.65 -28.08 -14.72
C GLU A 226 0.25 -29.56 -14.70
N ASN A 227 0.54 -30.28 -13.62
CA ASN A 227 0.02 -31.64 -13.42
C ASN A 227 -0.60 -31.79 -12.04
N LEU A 228 -1.94 -31.80 -12.00
CA LEU A 228 -2.82 -32.70 -11.22
C LEU A 228 -4.24 -32.11 -11.17
N ILE A 229 -5.00 -32.25 -12.26
CA ILE A 229 -6.47 -32.25 -12.18
C ILE A 229 -6.90 -33.71 -12.25
N GLN A 230 -7.09 -34.32 -11.08
CA GLN A 230 -7.93 -35.50 -10.91
C GLN A 230 -8.78 -35.32 -9.65
N GLU A 231 -10.08 -35.16 -9.89
CA GLU A 231 -11.25 -35.47 -9.08
C GLU A 231 -11.10 -35.61 -7.56
N GLY A 232 -11.74 -34.70 -6.82
CA GLY A 232 -12.01 -34.85 -5.40
C GLY A 232 -12.72 -33.63 -4.82
N ASN A 233 -14.04 -33.72 -4.65
CA ASN A 233 -14.85 -32.71 -3.98
C ASN A 233 -14.49 -32.67 -2.48
N SER A 234 -13.55 -31.82 -2.09
CA SER A 234 -13.24 -31.50 -0.70
C SER A 234 -13.04 -29.99 -0.56
N LEU A 235 -13.79 -29.37 0.35
CA LEU A 235 -13.61 -27.99 0.78
C LEU A 235 -12.15 -27.75 1.18
N GLU A 236 -11.38 -27.10 0.30
CA GLU A 236 -10.04 -26.66 0.66
C GLU A 236 -10.16 -25.53 1.69
N ALA A 237 -9.51 -25.71 2.84
CA ALA A 237 -9.35 -24.65 3.81
C ALA A 237 -8.67 -23.46 3.11
N PHE A 238 -9.14 -22.24 3.36
CA PHE A 238 -8.47 -21.04 2.85
C PHE A 238 -7.00 -21.06 3.27
N ASP A 239 -6.10 -20.86 2.31
CA ASP A 239 -4.69 -20.65 2.56
C ASP A 239 -4.50 -19.38 3.41
N GLU A 240 -3.54 -19.40 4.34
CA GLU A 240 -3.28 -18.29 5.26
C GLU A 240 -3.04 -16.98 4.51
N ASN A 241 -2.36 -17.03 3.35
CA ASN A 241 -2.17 -15.87 2.50
C ASN A 241 -3.49 -15.29 1.98
N GLN A 242 -4.44 -16.12 1.56
CA GLN A 242 -5.75 -15.65 1.09
C GLN A 242 -6.52 -14.95 2.21
N MET A 243 -6.42 -15.48 3.44
CA MET A 243 -7.02 -14.87 4.63
C MET A 243 -6.39 -13.51 4.93
N ILE A 244 -5.07 -13.39 4.82
CA ILE A 244 -4.33 -12.13 5.01
C ILE A 244 -4.74 -11.10 3.96
N GLU A 245 -4.78 -11.48 2.68
CA GLU A 245 -5.23 -10.59 1.60
C GLU A 245 -6.68 -10.11 1.81
N MET A 246 -7.57 -11.01 2.25
CA MET A 246 -8.93 -10.66 2.62
C MET A 246 -8.97 -9.67 3.80
N ALA A 247 -8.14 -9.88 4.82
CA ALA A 247 -8.05 -9.01 5.99
C ALA A 247 -7.58 -7.60 5.60
N TYR A 248 -6.58 -7.51 4.73
CA TYR A 248 -6.12 -6.24 4.17
C TYR A 248 -7.20 -5.52 3.37
N LYS A 249 -7.94 -6.24 2.53
CA LYS A 249 -9.05 -5.65 1.77
C LYS A 249 -10.12 -5.07 2.69
N ILE A 250 -10.57 -5.85 3.68
CA ILE A 250 -11.57 -5.39 4.65
C ILE A 250 -11.07 -4.15 5.39
N GLN A 251 -9.83 -4.18 5.88
CA GLN A 251 -9.26 -3.07 6.62
C GLN A 251 -9.05 -1.83 5.74
N GLY A 252 -8.56 -2.01 4.52
CA GLY A 252 -8.39 -0.95 3.53
C GLY A 252 -9.72 -0.26 3.23
N ASP A 253 -10.77 -1.03 2.99
CA ASP A 253 -12.14 -0.51 2.85
C ASP A 253 -12.59 0.25 4.12
N GLN A 254 -12.21 -0.15 5.33
CA GLN A 254 -12.61 0.55 6.56
C GLN A 254 -11.87 1.88 6.78
N ILE A 255 -10.58 1.96 6.43
CA ILE A 255 -9.73 3.11 6.72
C ILE A 255 -9.54 4.06 5.53
N ALA A 256 -9.99 3.65 4.34
CA ALA A 256 -9.84 4.42 3.13
C ALA A 256 -10.44 5.83 3.27
N TYR A 257 -9.76 6.78 2.64
CA TYR A 257 -10.24 8.14 2.58
C TYR A 257 -11.55 8.24 1.79
N VAL A 258 -12.46 9.08 2.29
CA VAL A 258 -13.73 9.39 1.63
C VAL A 258 -13.78 10.89 1.37
N ASP A 259 -13.89 11.29 0.11
CA ASP A 259 -14.15 12.66 -0.27
C ASP A 259 -15.64 12.98 -0.08
N LYS A 260 -15.95 13.57 1.08
CA LYS A 260 -17.33 13.93 1.45
C LYS A 260 -17.98 14.93 0.49
N ARG A 261 -17.21 15.67 -0.31
CA ARG A 261 -17.79 16.60 -1.30
C ARG A 261 -18.53 15.84 -2.39
N LYS A 262 -17.97 14.70 -2.81
CA LYS A 262 -18.57 13.84 -3.84
C LYS A 262 -19.79 13.06 -3.37
N LEU A 263 -19.96 12.91 -2.05
CA LEU A 263 -21.16 12.32 -1.47
C LEU A 263 -22.37 13.26 -1.48
N LEU A 264 -22.14 14.57 -1.59
CA LEU A 264 -23.21 15.57 -1.56
C LEU A 264 -23.84 15.77 -2.94
N ASP A 265 -23.05 15.71 -4.02
CA ASP A 265 -23.53 15.84 -5.40
C ASP A 265 -24.58 14.77 -5.76
N GLU A 266 -24.39 13.50 -5.34
CA GLU A 266 -25.38 12.43 -5.58
C GLU A 266 -26.70 12.65 -4.81
N SER A 267 -26.66 13.36 -3.68
CA SER A 267 -27.85 13.66 -2.88
C SER A 267 -28.64 14.84 -3.47
N GLU A 268 -27.97 15.82 -4.06
CA GLU A 268 -28.60 16.94 -4.76
C GLU A 268 -29.15 16.53 -6.13
N GLU A 269 -28.48 15.66 -6.88
CA GLU A 269 -29.03 15.10 -8.12
C GLU A 269 -30.30 14.27 -7.87
N ARG A 270 -30.34 13.47 -6.80
CA ARG A 270 -31.56 12.72 -6.40
C ARG A 270 -32.69 13.60 -5.89
N PHE A 271 -32.38 14.78 -5.35
CA PHE A 271 -33.38 15.74 -4.90
C PHE A 271 -33.94 16.58 -6.05
N ASN A 272 -33.11 16.90 -7.04
CA ASN A 272 -33.50 17.66 -8.25
C ASN A 272 -34.11 16.79 -9.35
N ALA A 273 -34.05 15.46 -9.24
CA ALA A 273 -34.69 14.49 -10.13
C ALA A 273 -36.07 13.99 -9.65
N ARG A 274 -36.66 14.62 -8.61
CA ARG A 274 -38.02 14.37 -8.10
C ARG A 274 -38.91 15.61 -8.29
#